data_AF-A0A849ZKL5-F1
#
_entry.id   AF-A0A849ZKL5-F1
#
_cell.length_a   1.000
_cell.length_b   1.000
_cell.length_c   1.000
_cell.angle_alpha   90.00
_cell.angle_beta   90.00
_cell.angle_gamma   90.00
#
_symmetry.space_group_name_H-M   'P 1'
#
loop_
_entity.id
_entity.type
_entity.pdbx_description
1 polymer ?
#
loop_
_entity_poly.entity_id
_entity_poly.type
_entity_poly.pdbx_seq_one_letter_code
_entity_poly.pdbx_strand_id
1 'polypeptide(L)'
;MRLRLASLACVSLLCSTCGDDEAKAPVDLRLGGGFTGTVDGARLVIASKDGRVLLDGLPPEAVGVDRPPLTGFATRAVTTTYEMQFGAFKPTMTPEASWAVASSLEASPSNVIVRGSGKELATLSFSTPEEGHLIVTLSPGREAKLDPQAPERSYQLSWGFACDAEDHFAGFGAQAFDADHRGQTVPAFVTEGGIGRSEVDDFAGAWFLQGQRHSSHAPIPEYLSRRGYVLVAETLRRTSFALCSERETAARIEIDLPATVHIFDGPSPAEAIGRASGTFGRPRMPPLVAFAPWLDAVFGSENVRRVAQKLRDESIPSSVIWTEDWRGGDWDG
;
A
#
# COMPACT_ATOMS: atom_id res chain seq x y z
N MET A 1 -89.27 26.98 -19.22
CA MET A 1 -88.33 27.20 -18.09
C MET A 1 -87.01 26.53 -18.46
N ARG A 2 -85.89 27.25 -18.29
CA ARG A 2 -84.67 27.16 -19.10
C ARG A 2 -83.81 25.91 -18.85
N LEU A 3 -83.31 25.31 -19.95
CA LEU A 3 -82.11 24.47 -20.01
C LEU A 3 -80.89 25.22 -19.43
N ARG A 4 -80.04 24.50 -18.68
CA ARG A 4 -78.63 24.85 -18.50
C ARG A 4 -77.78 23.58 -18.64
N LEU A 5 -77.11 23.47 -19.78
CA LEU A 5 -75.92 22.63 -19.95
C LEU A 5 -74.79 23.26 -19.13
N ALA A 6 -74.13 22.46 -18.30
CA ALA A 6 -72.84 22.81 -17.69
C ALA A 6 -71.77 21.91 -18.31
N SER A 7 -70.99 22.50 -19.21
CA SER A 7 -69.73 21.95 -19.70
C SER A 7 -68.68 22.19 -18.63
N LEU A 8 -68.03 21.13 -18.10
CA LEU A 8 -66.79 21.26 -17.34
C LEU A 8 -65.71 20.38 -17.97
N ALA A 9 -64.57 21.01 -18.19
CA ALA A 9 -63.46 20.57 -19.02
C ALA A 9 -62.72 19.36 -18.45
N CYS A 10 -62.38 18.41 -19.33
CA CYS A 10 -61.33 17.43 -19.09
C CYS A 10 -59.98 18.15 -19.00
N VAL A 11 -59.42 18.24 -17.80
CA VAL A 11 -58.01 18.55 -17.60
C VAL A 11 -57.23 17.24 -17.80
N SER A 12 -56.62 17.09 -18.96
CA SER A 12 -55.63 16.05 -19.21
C SER A 12 -54.36 16.38 -18.43
N LEU A 13 -54.18 15.74 -17.26
CA LEU A 13 -52.88 15.69 -16.60
C LEU A 13 -51.93 14.88 -17.48
N LEU A 14 -51.02 15.58 -18.16
CA LEU A 14 -49.79 15.00 -18.69
C LEU A 14 -48.92 14.65 -17.49
N CYS A 15 -48.94 13.38 -17.08
CA CYS A 15 -47.92 12.84 -16.19
C CYS A 15 -46.59 12.91 -16.94
N SER A 16 -45.78 13.90 -16.61
CA SER A 16 -44.36 13.93 -16.92
C SER A 16 -43.72 12.69 -16.29
N THR A 17 -43.31 11.75 -17.13
CA THR A 17 -42.47 10.62 -16.72
C THR A 17 -41.15 11.20 -16.23
N CYS A 18 -40.98 11.31 -14.91
CA CYS A 18 -39.65 11.38 -14.33
C CYS A 18 -38.91 10.13 -14.80
N GLY A 19 -37.81 10.30 -15.52
CA GLY A 19 -36.90 9.21 -15.80
C GLY A 19 -36.37 8.71 -14.47
N ASP A 20 -36.86 7.55 -14.04
CA ASP A 20 -36.23 6.78 -13.00
C ASP A 20 -34.86 6.36 -13.57
N ASP A 21 -33.79 7.04 -13.13
CA ASP A 21 -32.45 6.47 -13.19
C ASP A 21 -32.48 5.23 -12.28
N GLU A 22 -32.92 4.09 -12.83
CA GLU A 22 -32.84 2.79 -12.18
C GLU A 22 -31.39 2.59 -11.74
N ALA A 23 -31.16 2.64 -10.42
CA ALA A 23 -29.86 2.36 -9.85
C ALA A 23 -29.42 0.97 -10.35
N LYS A 24 -28.36 0.93 -11.15
CA LYS A 24 -27.84 -0.33 -11.69
C LYS A 24 -27.53 -1.26 -10.51
N ALA A 25 -28.06 -2.48 -10.57
CA ALA A 25 -27.80 -3.48 -9.54
C ALA A 25 -26.29 -3.74 -9.39
N PRO A 26 -25.81 -4.05 -8.18
CA PRO A 26 -24.41 -4.41 -7.95
C PRO A 26 -23.98 -5.59 -8.83
N VAL A 27 -22.74 -5.51 -9.36
CA VAL A 27 -22.14 -6.53 -10.23
C VAL A 27 -21.15 -7.38 -9.46
N ASP A 28 -21.31 -8.70 -9.48
CA ASP A 28 -20.37 -9.65 -8.88
C ASP A 28 -19.21 -9.96 -9.85
N LEU A 29 -17.98 -9.81 -9.36
CA LEU A 29 -16.74 -10.09 -10.09
C LEU A 29 -16.43 -11.59 -10.22
N ARG A 30 -17.17 -12.47 -9.53
CA ARG A 30 -16.99 -13.93 -9.53
C ARG A 30 -15.57 -14.34 -9.17
N LEU A 31 -15.01 -13.70 -8.15
CA LEU A 31 -13.66 -14.01 -7.66
C LEU A 31 -13.59 -15.47 -7.15
N GLY A 32 -12.44 -16.09 -7.34
CA GLY A 32 -12.14 -17.44 -6.85
C GLY A 32 -11.49 -17.41 -5.46
N GLY A 33 -10.86 -18.52 -5.07
CA GLY A 33 -9.93 -18.55 -3.93
C GLY A 33 -10.51 -18.19 -2.56
N GLY A 34 -11.84 -18.22 -2.40
CA GLY A 34 -12.49 -17.80 -1.15
C GLY A 34 -12.67 -16.29 -1.02
N PHE A 35 -12.65 -15.54 -2.12
CA PHE A 35 -12.97 -14.11 -2.16
C PHE A 35 -14.28 -13.87 -2.89
N THR A 36 -14.94 -12.77 -2.54
CA THR A 36 -16.04 -12.19 -3.31
C THR A 36 -15.69 -10.74 -3.63
N GLY A 37 -16.04 -10.29 -4.84
CA GLY A 37 -15.83 -8.91 -5.27
C GLY A 37 -17.13 -8.34 -5.81
N THR A 38 -17.56 -7.19 -5.31
CA THR A 38 -18.81 -6.55 -5.75
C THR A 38 -18.54 -5.11 -6.17
N VAL A 39 -19.05 -4.73 -7.33
CA VAL A 39 -19.00 -3.37 -7.86
C VAL A 39 -20.40 -2.78 -7.81
N ASP A 40 -20.54 -1.66 -7.10
CA ASP A 40 -21.78 -0.88 -7.03
C ASP A 40 -21.46 0.58 -7.42
N GLY A 41 -21.89 0.99 -8.61
CA GLY A 41 -21.52 2.27 -9.20
C GLY A 41 -20.00 2.43 -9.37
N ALA A 42 -19.38 3.25 -8.51
CA ALA A 42 -17.94 3.50 -8.49
C ALA A 42 -17.22 2.88 -7.27
N ARG A 43 -17.94 2.12 -6.45
CA ARG A 43 -17.44 1.46 -5.23
C ARG A 43 -17.12 0.00 -5.53
N LEU A 44 -15.92 -0.44 -5.13
CA LEU A 44 -15.48 -1.83 -5.17
C LEU A 44 -15.36 -2.37 -3.75
N VAL A 45 -16.06 -3.45 -3.43
CA VAL A 45 -15.96 -4.16 -2.15
C VAL A 45 -15.30 -5.52 -2.40
N ILE A 46 -14.26 -5.82 -1.62
CA ILE A 46 -13.62 -7.15 -1.57
C ILE A 46 -13.87 -7.72 -0.19
N ALA A 47 -14.47 -8.91 -0.16
CA ALA A 47 -14.78 -9.64 1.07
C ALA A 47 -14.27 -11.08 0.98
N SER A 48 -14.07 -11.70 2.14
CA SER A 48 -13.74 -13.13 2.21
C SER A 48 -15.02 -13.99 2.19
N LYS A 49 -14.85 -15.30 1.96
CA LYS A 49 -15.94 -16.29 1.95
C LYS A 49 -16.74 -16.36 3.26
N ASP A 50 -16.17 -15.92 4.37
CA ASP A 50 -16.84 -15.88 5.68
C ASP A 50 -17.69 -14.62 5.89
N GLY A 51 -17.71 -13.71 4.91
CA GLY A 51 -18.47 -12.46 4.93
C GLY A 51 -17.74 -11.25 5.51
N ARG A 52 -16.51 -11.41 6.04
CA ARG A 52 -15.68 -10.26 6.44
C ARG A 52 -15.34 -9.39 5.24
N VAL A 53 -15.64 -8.10 5.34
CA VAL A 53 -15.21 -7.11 4.36
C VAL A 53 -13.74 -6.77 4.61
N LEU A 54 -12.89 -7.06 3.63
CA LEU A 54 -11.45 -6.82 3.72
C LEU A 54 -11.14 -5.39 3.25
N LEU A 55 -11.59 -5.04 2.05
CA LEU A 55 -11.46 -3.71 1.48
C LEU A 55 -12.85 -3.21 1.08
N ASP A 56 -13.28 -2.13 1.71
CA ASP A 56 -14.54 -1.46 1.40
C ASP A 56 -14.26 -0.18 0.62
N GLY A 57 -14.38 -0.18 -0.70
CA GLY A 57 -14.04 0.98 -1.52
C GLY A 57 -14.80 2.24 -1.13
N LEU A 58 -14.11 3.38 -1.11
CA LEU A 58 -14.75 4.67 -0.87
C LEU A 58 -15.64 5.08 -2.05
N PRO A 59 -16.73 5.83 -1.81
CA PRO A 59 -17.49 6.45 -2.89
C PRO A 59 -16.65 7.51 -3.63
N PRO A 60 -17.07 7.91 -4.85
CA PRO A 60 -16.41 8.97 -5.57
C PRO A 60 -16.59 10.31 -4.84
N GLU A 61 -15.49 11.03 -4.61
CA GLU A 61 -15.48 12.35 -4.00
C GLU A 61 -14.67 13.33 -4.86
N ALA A 62 -15.13 14.58 -4.99
CA ALA A 62 -14.39 15.59 -5.73
C ALA A 62 -13.07 15.95 -5.02
N VAL A 63 -11.96 15.87 -5.75
CA VAL A 63 -10.63 16.13 -5.22
C VAL A 63 -10.12 17.48 -5.73
N GLY A 64 -9.74 18.35 -4.80
CA GLY A 64 -9.13 19.64 -5.12
C GLY A 64 -7.66 19.50 -5.52
N VAL A 65 -7.09 20.59 -6.01
CA VAL A 65 -5.64 20.68 -6.29
C VAL A 65 -4.87 20.44 -4.97
N ASP A 66 -3.83 19.61 -5.03
CA ASP A 66 -2.95 19.26 -3.90
C ASP A 66 -3.61 18.62 -2.67
N ARG A 67 -4.87 18.17 -2.77
CA ARG A 67 -5.51 17.39 -1.71
C ARG A 67 -5.36 15.88 -1.92
N PRO A 68 -5.27 15.10 -0.84
CA PRO A 68 -5.30 13.65 -0.95
C PRO A 68 -6.61 13.15 -1.58
N PRO A 69 -6.55 12.19 -2.51
CA PRO A 69 -7.73 11.62 -3.13
C PRO A 69 -8.38 10.57 -2.19
N LEU A 70 -9.23 11.03 -1.28
CA LEU A 70 -10.01 10.17 -0.37
C LEU A 70 -11.27 9.60 -1.05
N THR A 71 -11.05 8.95 -2.18
CA THR A 71 -12.05 8.37 -3.08
C THR A 71 -11.66 6.94 -3.41
N GLY A 72 -12.60 6.13 -3.94
CA GLY A 72 -12.35 4.74 -4.29
C GLY A 72 -11.14 4.59 -5.23
N PHE A 73 -11.14 5.35 -6.32
CA PHE A 73 -10.02 5.38 -7.25
C PHE A 73 -9.76 6.78 -7.81
N ALA A 74 -8.49 7.14 -7.93
CA ALA A 74 -8.06 8.30 -8.70
C ALA A 74 -6.69 8.05 -9.33
N THR A 75 -6.41 8.66 -10.48
CA THR A 75 -5.08 8.60 -11.11
C THR A 75 -4.54 9.97 -11.45
N ARG A 76 -3.21 10.08 -11.54
CA ARG A 76 -2.54 11.26 -12.10
C ARG A 76 -1.21 10.87 -12.73
N ALA A 77 -0.74 11.67 -13.67
CA ALA A 77 0.65 11.63 -14.09
C ALA A 77 1.50 12.42 -13.09
N VAL A 78 2.65 11.87 -12.71
CA VAL A 78 3.58 12.48 -11.76
C VAL A 78 5.02 12.23 -12.23
N THR A 79 5.88 13.22 -12.03
CA THR A 79 7.32 13.05 -12.15
C THR A 79 7.94 13.00 -10.75
N THR A 80 8.66 11.94 -10.43
CA THR A 80 9.33 11.79 -9.12
C THR A 80 10.85 11.83 -9.29
N THR A 81 11.48 12.84 -8.71
CA THR A 81 12.94 12.97 -8.64
C THR A 81 13.43 12.71 -7.22
N TYR A 82 14.73 12.40 -7.06
CA TYR A 82 15.33 12.13 -5.76
C TYR A 82 16.61 12.96 -5.60
N GLU A 83 16.71 13.67 -4.48
CA GLU A 83 18.00 14.14 -3.97
C GLU A 83 18.60 13.00 -3.14
N MET A 84 19.83 12.57 -3.47
CA MET A 84 20.52 11.49 -2.78
C MET A 84 21.77 12.02 -2.08
N GLN A 85 21.92 11.66 -0.79
CA GLN A 85 23.13 11.93 -0.02
C GLN A 85 23.45 10.72 0.87
N PHE A 86 24.61 10.09 0.70
CA PHE A 86 25.12 8.99 1.55
C PHE A 86 24.14 7.82 1.78
N GLY A 87 23.31 7.47 0.79
CA GLY A 87 22.30 6.40 0.91
C GLY A 87 20.93 6.88 1.41
N ALA A 88 20.83 8.14 1.84
CA ALA A 88 19.56 8.77 2.13
C ALA A 88 18.94 9.37 0.87
N PHE A 89 17.61 9.29 0.74
CA PHE A 89 16.87 9.75 -0.43
C PHE A 89 15.73 10.67 -0.04
N LYS A 90 15.70 11.86 -0.63
CA LYS A 90 14.61 12.82 -0.50
C LYS A 90 13.82 12.90 -1.81
N PRO A 91 12.60 12.35 -1.87
CA PRO A 91 11.76 12.41 -3.06
C PRO A 91 11.15 13.80 -3.24
N THR A 92 11.05 14.26 -4.49
CA THR A 92 10.21 15.37 -4.91
C THR A 92 9.23 14.86 -5.96
N MET A 93 7.94 14.92 -5.65
CA MET A 93 6.86 14.50 -6.54
C MET A 93 6.22 15.73 -7.17
N THR A 94 6.30 15.85 -8.49
CA THR A 94 5.74 16.96 -9.27
C THR A 94 4.57 16.45 -10.10
N PRO A 95 3.31 16.70 -9.70
CA PRO A 95 2.13 16.32 -10.47
C PRO A 95 2.09 17.09 -11.80
N GLU A 96 1.81 16.40 -12.91
CA GLU A 96 1.59 17.06 -14.21
C GLU A 96 0.16 17.56 -14.37
N ALA A 97 -0.76 16.99 -13.58
CA ALA A 97 -2.17 17.34 -13.56
C ALA A 97 -2.78 17.03 -12.18
N SER A 98 -3.95 17.60 -11.92
CA SER A 98 -4.78 17.21 -10.77
C SER A 98 -5.25 15.75 -10.90
N TRP A 99 -5.68 15.17 -9.78
CA TRP A 99 -6.25 13.83 -9.75
C TRP A 99 -7.47 13.71 -10.66
N ALA A 100 -7.45 12.73 -11.58
CA ALA A 100 -8.62 12.26 -12.29
C ALA A 100 -9.33 11.24 -11.41
N VAL A 101 -10.49 11.61 -10.87
CA VAL A 101 -11.29 10.75 -9.99
C VAL A 101 -12.17 9.81 -10.82
N ALA A 102 -12.26 8.56 -10.40
CA ALA A 102 -13.17 7.61 -11.02
C ALA A 102 -14.64 8.02 -10.77
N SER A 103 -15.42 8.09 -11.83
CA SER A 103 -16.86 8.33 -11.78
C SER A 103 -17.68 7.03 -11.88
N SER A 104 -17.08 5.97 -12.41
CA SER A 104 -17.73 4.66 -12.55
C SER A 104 -16.72 3.53 -12.68
N LEU A 105 -17.17 2.32 -12.36
CA LEU A 105 -16.44 1.08 -12.57
C LEU A 105 -17.21 0.20 -13.55
N GLU A 106 -16.54 -0.27 -14.61
CA GLU A 106 -17.10 -1.26 -15.52
C GLU A 106 -16.57 -2.64 -15.13
N ALA A 107 -17.44 -3.41 -14.49
CA ALA A 107 -17.14 -4.75 -14.02
C ALA A 107 -17.41 -5.79 -15.11
N SER A 108 -16.50 -6.75 -15.22
CA SER A 108 -16.67 -8.03 -15.89
C SER A 108 -16.07 -9.12 -15.00
N PRO A 109 -16.29 -10.42 -15.27
CA PRO A 109 -15.71 -11.48 -14.46
C PRO A 109 -14.19 -11.28 -14.31
N SER A 110 -13.75 -11.17 -13.05
CA SER A 110 -12.36 -10.96 -12.65
C SER A 110 -11.66 -9.73 -13.26
N ASN A 111 -12.39 -8.72 -13.77
CA ASN A 111 -11.79 -7.49 -14.29
C ASN A 111 -12.66 -6.28 -14.00
N VAL A 112 -12.02 -5.17 -13.64
CA VAL A 112 -12.67 -3.87 -13.43
C VAL A 112 -11.92 -2.81 -14.22
N ILE A 113 -12.64 -2.11 -15.10
CA ILE A 113 -12.13 -0.92 -15.79
C ILE A 113 -12.57 0.30 -15.00
N VAL A 114 -11.59 1.11 -14.57
CA VAL A 114 -11.81 2.34 -13.81
C VAL A 114 -12.00 3.49 -14.80
N ARG A 115 -13.15 4.16 -14.77
CA ARG A 115 -13.45 5.30 -15.66
C ARG A 115 -13.62 6.59 -14.90
N GLY A 116 -13.15 7.69 -15.50
CA GLY A 116 -13.34 9.05 -15.00
C GLY A 116 -13.14 10.08 -16.11
N SER A 117 -13.92 11.16 -16.10
CA SER A 117 -13.86 12.22 -17.11
C SER A 117 -13.92 11.73 -18.56
N GLY A 118 -14.71 10.67 -18.82
CA GLY A 118 -14.87 10.05 -20.14
C GLY A 118 -13.70 9.17 -20.62
N LYS A 119 -12.72 8.90 -19.76
CA LYS A 119 -11.51 8.12 -20.09
C LYS A 119 -11.40 6.86 -19.24
N GLU A 120 -10.61 5.89 -19.74
CA GLU A 120 -10.10 4.78 -18.93
C GLU A 120 -8.91 5.27 -18.11
N LEU A 121 -9.01 5.23 -16.79
CA LEU A 121 -7.98 5.69 -15.86
C LEU A 121 -6.99 4.57 -15.50
N ALA A 122 -7.52 3.37 -15.27
CA ALA A 122 -6.77 2.17 -14.90
C ALA A 122 -7.61 0.92 -15.18
N THR A 123 -6.97 -0.24 -15.18
CA THR A 123 -7.64 -1.55 -15.20
C THR A 123 -7.11 -2.39 -14.03
N LEU A 124 -8.03 -3.04 -13.31
CA LEU A 124 -7.74 -4.03 -12.28
C LEU A 124 -8.10 -5.41 -12.84
N SER A 125 -7.15 -6.34 -12.85
CA SER A 125 -7.37 -7.73 -13.22
C SER A 125 -7.12 -8.63 -12.01
N PHE A 126 -8.09 -9.48 -11.69
CA PHE A 126 -8.09 -10.30 -10.48
C PHE A 126 -7.75 -11.75 -10.82
N SER A 127 -6.90 -12.38 -10.02
CA SER A 127 -6.65 -13.82 -10.09
C SER A 127 -6.43 -14.40 -8.70
N THR A 128 -6.71 -15.69 -8.55
CA THR A 128 -6.54 -16.42 -7.28
C THR A 128 -5.72 -17.67 -7.53
N PRO A 129 -4.39 -17.62 -7.41
CA PRO A 129 -3.54 -18.79 -7.69
C PRO A 129 -3.77 -19.92 -6.69
N GLU A 130 -4.16 -19.60 -5.46
CA GLU A 130 -4.48 -20.54 -4.39
C GLU A 130 -5.58 -19.98 -3.46
N GLU A 131 -6.10 -20.83 -2.57
CA GLU A 131 -7.11 -20.40 -1.59
C GLU A 131 -6.52 -19.38 -0.61
N GLY A 132 -7.26 -18.29 -0.40
CA GLY A 132 -6.84 -17.22 0.51
C GLY A 132 -5.80 -16.27 -0.07
N HIS A 133 -5.40 -16.41 -1.34
CA HIS A 133 -4.52 -15.47 -2.04
C HIS A 133 -5.24 -14.84 -3.24
N LEU A 134 -5.52 -13.54 -3.15
CA LEU A 134 -6.01 -12.72 -4.25
C LEU A 134 -4.88 -11.86 -4.79
N ILE A 135 -4.67 -11.90 -6.10
CA ILE A 135 -3.77 -11.02 -6.84
C ILE A 135 -4.62 -10.01 -7.61
N VAL A 136 -4.28 -8.73 -7.47
CA VAL A 136 -4.84 -7.62 -8.23
C VAL A 136 -3.72 -7.00 -9.07
N THR A 137 -3.72 -7.29 -10.37
CA THR A 137 -2.81 -6.65 -11.33
C THR A 137 -3.39 -5.30 -11.73
N LEU A 138 -2.62 -4.25 -11.50
CA LEU A 138 -2.98 -2.86 -11.76
C LEU A 138 -2.28 -2.39 -13.03
N SER A 139 -3.05 -2.07 -14.06
CA SER A 139 -2.56 -1.53 -15.32
C SER A 139 -2.98 -0.07 -15.51
N PRO A 140 -2.12 0.79 -16.08
CA PRO A 140 -2.51 2.15 -16.39
C PRO A 140 -3.55 2.17 -17.51
N GLY A 141 -4.39 3.21 -17.55
CA GLY A 141 -5.38 3.37 -18.61
C GLY A 141 -4.76 3.50 -20.00
N ARG A 142 -5.51 3.17 -21.05
CA ARG A 142 -5.01 3.07 -22.44
C ARG A 142 -4.30 4.32 -22.99
N GLU A 143 -4.64 5.51 -22.48
CA GLU A 143 -4.01 6.77 -22.91
C GLU A 143 -2.67 7.04 -22.20
N ALA A 144 -2.31 6.24 -21.20
CA ALA A 144 -1.07 6.36 -20.46
C ALA A 144 0.14 6.04 -21.35
N LYS A 145 0.94 7.06 -21.61
CA LYS A 145 2.23 6.98 -22.28
C LYS A 145 3.33 6.76 -21.24
N LEU A 146 3.77 5.53 -21.06
CA LEU A 146 4.99 5.21 -20.30
C LEU A 146 6.19 5.35 -21.24
N ASP A 147 7.23 6.06 -20.81
CA ASP A 147 8.47 6.23 -21.55
C ASP A 147 9.61 5.56 -20.79
N PRO A 148 10.19 4.44 -21.30
CA PRO A 148 11.35 3.81 -20.69
C PRO A 148 12.59 4.72 -20.59
N GLN A 149 12.66 5.79 -21.39
CA GLN A 149 13.75 6.78 -21.34
C GLN A 149 13.50 7.90 -20.32
N ALA A 150 12.28 8.01 -19.77
CA ALA A 150 11.92 8.95 -18.71
C ALA A 150 11.32 8.18 -17.51
N PRO A 151 12.11 7.30 -16.85
CA PRO A 151 11.62 6.42 -15.80
C PRO A 151 11.12 7.15 -14.55
N GLU A 152 11.46 8.42 -14.37
CA GLU A 152 10.96 9.32 -13.33
C GLU A 152 9.48 9.68 -13.50
N ARG A 153 8.96 9.60 -14.73
CA ARG A 153 7.57 9.89 -15.05
C ARG A 153 6.73 8.62 -14.93
N SER A 154 5.70 8.66 -14.07
CA SER A 154 4.81 7.52 -13.81
C SER A 154 3.34 7.94 -13.79
N TYR A 155 2.45 6.95 -13.80
CA TYR A 155 1.03 7.14 -13.54
C TYR A 155 0.72 6.59 -12.16
N GLN A 156 0.47 7.48 -11.21
CA GLN A 156 0.14 7.09 -9.84
C GLN A 156 -1.34 6.76 -9.76
N LEU A 157 -1.67 5.64 -9.14
CA LEU A 157 -3.01 5.26 -8.70
C LEU A 157 -3.13 5.55 -7.20
N SER A 158 -4.22 6.20 -6.80
CA SER A 158 -4.73 6.11 -5.44
C SER A 158 -5.92 5.14 -5.41
N TRP A 159 -5.88 4.20 -4.48
CA TRP A 159 -6.98 3.29 -4.17
C TRP A 159 -7.40 3.47 -2.71
N GLY A 160 -8.58 4.07 -2.51
CA GLY A 160 -9.13 4.38 -1.19
C GLY A 160 -10.19 3.40 -0.72
N PHE A 161 -10.17 3.10 0.58
CA PHE A 161 -11.12 2.21 1.25
C PHE A 161 -11.51 2.74 2.64
N ALA A 162 -12.68 2.34 3.11
CA ALA A 162 -13.23 2.76 4.38
C ALA A 162 -12.42 2.18 5.53
N CYS A 163 -12.13 3.04 6.50
CA CYS A 163 -11.53 2.71 7.77
C CYS A 163 -12.59 2.85 8.88
N ASP A 164 -12.56 1.97 9.86
CA ASP A 164 -13.34 2.07 11.09
C ASP A 164 -12.43 2.38 12.30
N ALA A 165 -13.01 2.57 13.49
CA ALA A 165 -12.25 2.91 14.69
C ALA A 165 -11.37 1.75 15.21
N GLU A 166 -11.69 0.51 14.84
CA GLU A 166 -11.03 -0.72 15.29
C GLU A 166 -9.93 -1.17 14.31
N ASP A 167 -9.81 -0.52 13.15
CA ASP A 167 -8.77 -0.81 12.17
C ASP A 167 -7.39 -0.42 12.69
N HIS A 168 -6.52 -1.43 12.77
CA HIS A 168 -5.09 -1.31 13.08
C HIS A 168 -4.26 -1.97 12.00
N PHE A 169 -3.03 -1.49 11.83
CA PHE A 169 -2.14 -1.91 10.74
C PHE A 169 -0.72 -2.08 11.25
N ALA A 170 -0.18 -3.30 11.14
CA ALA A 170 1.18 -3.61 11.53
C ALA A 170 2.01 -4.08 10.33
N GLY A 171 3.31 -3.78 10.29
CA GLY A 171 4.20 -4.27 9.23
C GLY A 171 5.18 -3.21 8.75
N PHE A 172 5.17 -2.98 7.44
CA PHE A 172 6.05 -2.04 6.74
C PHE A 172 7.56 -2.34 6.80
N GLY A 173 7.90 -3.61 7.03
CA GLY A 173 9.28 -4.07 7.17
C GLY A 173 9.91 -3.67 8.51
N ALA A 174 11.15 -3.21 8.49
CA ALA A 174 11.88 -2.81 9.70
C ALA A 174 11.55 -1.36 10.10
N GLN A 175 10.42 -1.15 10.78
CA GLN A 175 10.05 0.14 11.37
C GLN A 175 10.61 0.27 12.80
N ALA A 176 11.08 1.46 13.18
CA ALA A 176 11.77 1.66 14.46
C ALA A 176 10.91 2.34 15.54
N PHE A 177 9.95 3.19 15.17
CA PHE A 177 9.13 3.93 16.13
C PHE A 177 7.80 3.25 16.44
N ASP A 178 7.19 2.58 15.46
CA ASP A 178 5.79 2.17 15.52
C ASP A 178 5.62 0.70 15.15
N ALA A 179 4.75 0.04 15.89
CA ALA A 179 4.22 -1.28 15.53
C ALA A 179 2.79 -1.18 14.95
N ASP A 180 2.02 -0.16 15.35
CA ASP A 180 0.71 0.15 14.82
C ASP A 180 0.76 1.49 14.08
N HIS A 181 0.29 1.49 12.85
CA HIS A 181 0.36 2.63 11.95
C HIS A 181 -1.00 3.30 11.71
N ARG A 182 -2.03 2.96 12.48
CA ARG A 182 -3.28 3.74 12.48
C ARG A 182 -2.98 5.22 12.77
N GLY A 183 -3.55 6.10 11.97
CA GLY A 183 -3.35 7.55 12.07
C GLY A 183 -2.08 8.04 11.37
N GLN A 184 -1.32 7.16 10.70
CA GLN A 184 -0.05 7.52 10.06
C GLN A 184 -0.13 7.40 8.53
N THR A 185 0.67 8.21 7.84
CA THR A 185 0.95 8.03 6.41
C THR A 185 2.33 7.43 6.27
N VAL A 186 2.39 6.14 5.93
CA VAL A 186 3.64 5.38 5.90
C VAL A 186 4.19 5.33 4.48
N PRO A 187 5.32 5.99 4.18
CA PRO A 187 6.04 5.79 2.94
C PRO A 187 6.86 4.50 3.00
N ALA A 188 6.90 3.76 1.90
CA ALA A 188 7.79 2.62 1.73
C ALA A 188 8.75 2.88 0.56
N PHE A 189 10.00 3.18 0.91
CA PHE A 189 11.13 3.32 0.00
C PHE A 189 12.43 3.15 0.77
N VAL A 190 13.35 2.32 0.24
CA VAL A 190 14.61 2.00 0.93
C VAL A 190 15.47 3.24 1.09
N THR A 191 15.95 3.47 2.32
CA THR A 191 16.83 4.60 2.64
C THR A 191 17.61 4.33 3.92
N GLU A 192 18.65 5.11 4.22
CA GLU A 192 19.35 5.01 5.50
C GLU A 192 18.39 5.16 6.69
N GLY A 193 18.60 4.35 7.74
CA GLY A 193 17.71 4.30 8.91
C GLY A 193 17.72 5.56 9.76
N GLY A 194 18.76 6.40 9.62
CA GLY A 194 18.91 7.66 10.33
C GLY A 194 19.53 7.53 11.74
N ILE A 195 20.21 8.59 12.18
CA ILE A 195 20.85 8.72 13.49
C ILE A 195 20.08 9.77 14.31
N GLY A 196 19.47 9.37 15.43
CA GLY A 196 18.68 10.29 16.26
C GLY A 196 17.41 10.80 15.55
N ARG A 197 16.78 9.91 14.77
CA ARG A 197 15.64 10.13 13.86
C ARG A 197 14.61 11.17 14.31
N SER A 198 14.08 11.89 13.33
CA SER A 198 12.88 12.71 13.52
C SER A 198 11.66 11.84 13.82
N GLU A 199 10.76 12.33 14.66
CA GLU A 199 9.45 11.70 14.92
C GLU A 199 8.39 12.04 13.87
N VAL A 200 8.73 12.90 12.90
CA VAL A 200 7.89 13.26 11.74
C VAL A 200 8.61 12.97 10.43
N ASP A 201 7.87 12.90 9.33
CA ASP A 201 8.42 12.62 8.00
C ASP A 201 8.86 13.84 7.19
N ASP A 202 8.86 15.03 7.80
CA ASP A 202 9.35 16.23 7.16
C ASP A 202 10.88 16.20 6.99
N PHE A 203 11.34 16.65 5.82
CA PHE A 203 12.77 16.80 5.54
C PHE A 203 13.28 18.14 6.06
N ALA A 204 14.06 18.13 7.14
CA ALA A 204 14.67 19.32 7.74
C ALA A 204 16.15 19.10 8.07
N GLY A 205 16.92 20.20 8.14
CA GLY A 205 18.33 20.18 8.56
C GLY A 205 19.18 19.17 7.79
N ALA A 206 20.00 18.41 8.52
CA ALA A 206 20.81 17.32 7.98
C ALA A 206 19.98 16.03 7.81
N TRP A 207 18.90 16.13 7.02
CA TRP A 207 17.91 15.06 6.81
C TRP A 207 18.55 13.73 6.38
N PHE A 208 19.67 13.79 5.66
CA PHE A 208 20.40 12.63 5.16
C PHE A 208 21.16 11.85 6.24
N LEU A 209 21.48 12.48 7.37
CA LEU A 209 22.05 11.80 8.54
C LEU A 209 20.97 11.44 9.55
N GLN A 210 20.02 12.34 9.77
CA GLN A 210 19.02 12.16 10.83
C GLN A 210 17.99 11.09 10.46
N GLY A 211 17.52 11.07 9.21
CA GLY A 211 16.36 10.29 8.81
C GLY A 211 15.04 10.80 9.41
N GLN A 212 13.95 10.19 8.95
CA GLN A 212 12.57 10.53 9.22
C GLN A 212 11.91 9.47 10.10
N ARG A 213 10.65 9.69 10.48
CA ARG A 213 9.86 8.73 11.27
C ARG A 213 9.82 7.36 10.62
N HIS A 214 9.65 7.28 9.31
CA HIS A 214 9.53 6.02 8.57
C HIS A 214 10.78 5.66 7.74
N SER A 215 11.92 6.32 7.96
CA SER A 215 13.18 5.92 7.32
C SER A 215 13.55 4.48 7.68
N SER A 216 13.77 3.64 6.67
CA SER A 216 14.11 2.24 6.89
C SER A 216 15.01 1.72 5.79
N HIS A 217 16.01 0.93 6.19
CA HIS A 217 16.90 0.20 5.30
C HIS A 217 16.26 -1.09 4.76
N ALA A 218 15.14 -1.51 5.35
CA ALA A 218 14.38 -2.68 4.91
C ALA A 218 12.86 -2.41 4.98
N PRO A 219 12.35 -1.40 4.25
CA PRO A 219 10.91 -1.20 4.16
C PRO A 219 10.33 -2.28 3.24
N ILE A 220 9.21 -2.86 3.66
CA ILE A 220 8.43 -3.78 2.85
C ILE A 220 7.05 -3.14 2.71
N PRO A 221 6.52 -2.87 1.51
CA PRO A 221 5.21 -2.22 1.32
C PRO A 221 4.06 -3.21 1.60
N GLU A 222 4.02 -3.68 2.84
CA GLU A 222 3.16 -4.74 3.35
C GLU A 222 2.58 -4.32 4.70
N TYR A 223 1.29 -4.58 4.91
CA TYR A 223 0.70 -4.52 6.25
C TYR A 223 -0.22 -5.71 6.53
N LEU A 224 -0.26 -6.11 7.79
CA LEU A 224 -1.29 -6.94 8.39
C LEU A 224 -2.40 -6.03 8.94
N SER A 225 -3.62 -6.22 8.45
CA SER A 225 -4.82 -5.56 8.98
C SER A 225 -5.41 -6.33 10.14
N ARG A 226 -5.95 -5.60 11.13
CA ARG A 226 -6.81 -6.15 12.19
C ARG A 226 -7.99 -6.99 11.65
N ARG A 227 -8.44 -6.73 10.42
CA ARG A 227 -9.51 -7.47 9.75
C ARG A 227 -9.11 -8.89 9.36
N GLY A 228 -7.86 -9.31 9.56
CA GLY A 228 -7.39 -10.68 9.29
C GLY A 228 -6.99 -10.87 7.82
N TYR A 229 -6.23 -9.92 7.27
CA TYR A 229 -5.58 -10.09 5.98
C TYR A 229 -4.24 -9.37 5.94
N VAL A 230 -3.31 -9.86 5.12
CA VAL A 230 -2.08 -9.16 4.75
C VAL A 230 -2.27 -8.56 3.36
N LEU A 231 -1.93 -7.30 3.17
CA LEU A 231 -1.85 -6.67 1.86
C LEU A 231 -0.41 -6.34 1.54
N VAL A 232 0.05 -6.68 0.34
CA VAL A 232 1.39 -6.37 -0.18
C VAL A 232 1.27 -5.63 -1.50
N ALA A 233 1.92 -4.49 -1.63
CA ALA A 233 2.11 -3.81 -2.91
C ALA A 233 3.44 -4.26 -3.53
N GLU A 234 3.40 -5.22 -4.44
CA GLU A 234 4.58 -5.69 -5.17
C GLU A 234 4.98 -4.66 -6.24
N THR A 235 5.98 -3.85 -5.93
CA THR A 235 6.58 -2.86 -6.82
C THR A 235 8.00 -2.49 -6.37
N LEU A 236 8.80 -1.99 -7.31
CA LEU A 236 10.12 -1.40 -7.03
C LEU A 236 10.06 0.13 -6.88
N ARG A 237 8.87 0.72 -7.02
CA ARG A 237 8.65 2.16 -6.89
C ARG A 237 8.27 2.51 -5.46
N ARG A 238 8.48 3.77 -5.07
CA ARG A 238 7.98 4.29 -3.78
C ARG A 238 6.46 4.11 -3.72
N THR A 239 5.98 3.62 -2.58
CA THR A 239 4.54 3.53 -2.26
C THR A 239 4.23 4.31 -1.00
N SER A 240 2.97 4.70 -0.83
CA SER A 240 2.52 5.42 0.36
C SER A 240 1.18 4.87 0.83
N PHE A 241 1.06 4.68 2.13
CA PHE A 241 -0.13 4.13 2.77
C PHE A 241 -0.64 5.15 3.77
N ALA A 242 -1.72 5.87 3.45
CA ALA A 242 -2.36 6.74 4.42
C ALA A 242 -3.40 5.92 5.17
N LEU A 243 -3.15 5.63 6.44
CA LEU A 243 -3.89 4.65 7.22
C LEU A 243 -4.74 5.38 8.26
N CYS A 244 -5.89 5.90 7.82
CA CYS A 244 -6.81 6.65 8.69
C CYS A 244 -6.16 7.93 9.26
N SER A 245 -5.13 8.43 8.58
CA SER A 245 -4.30 9.58 8.98
C SER A 245 -4.87 10.92 8.52
N GLU A 246 -5.34 10.98 7.28
CA GLU A 246 -5.88 12.19 6.65
C GLU A 246 -7.38 12.36 6.92
N ARG A 247 -8.07 11.24 7.16
CA ARG A 247 -9.47 11.16 7.61
C ARG A 247 -9.67 9.84 8.34
N GLU A 248 -10.19 9.88 9.56
CA GLU A 248 -10.32 8.69 10.42
C GLU A 248 -11.15 7.55 9.81
N THR A 249 -12.04 7.88 8.86
CA THR A 249 -12.92 6.93 8.17
C THR A 249 -12.39 6.46 6.82
N ALA A 250 -11.15 6.83 6.44
CA ALA A 250 -10.59 6.51 5.14
C ALA A 250 -9.11 6.11 5.23
N ALA A 251 -8.77 5.00 4.59
CA ALA A 251 -7.41 4.62 4.29
C ALA A 251 -7.20 4.58 2.77
N ARG A 252 -5.95 4.69 2.31
CA ARG A 252 -5.61 4.63 0.89
C ARG A 252 -4.20 4.11 0.65
N ILE A 253 -4.03 3.50 -0.52
CA ILE A 253 -2.74 3.11 -1.07
C ILE A 253 -2.47 3.98 -2.28
N GLU A 254 -1.31 4.63 -2.30
CA GLU A 254 -0.76 5.30 -3.48
C GLU A 254 0.38 4.47 -4.06
N ILE A 255 0.23 4.08 -5.33
CA ILE A 255 1.14 3.18 -6.04
C ILE A 255 1.30 3.60 -7.49
N ASP A 256 2.52 3.51 -8.00
CA ASP A 256 2.81 3.78 -9.41
C ASP A 256 2.44 2.58 -10.28
N LEU A 257 1.76 2.84 -11.40
CA LEU A 257 1.35 1.83 -12.37
C LEU A 257 2.42 1.59 -13.45
N PRO A 258 2.55 0.36 -13.97
CA PRO A 258 1.84 -0.86 -13.54
C PRO A 258 2.40 -1.42 -12.22
N ALA A 259 1.55 -2.12 -11.45
CA ALA A 259 1.95 -2.77 -10.21
C ALA A 259 1.04 -3.96 -9.88
N THR A 260 1.43 -4.76 -8.89
CA THR A 260 0.62 -5.87 -8.38
C THR A 260 0.31 -5.66 -6.91
N VAL A 261 -0.94 -5.89 -6.50
CA VAL A 261 -1.34 -5.93 -5.09
C VAL A 261 -1.75 -7.34 -4.73
N HIS A 262 -1.18 -7.89 -3.67
CA HIS A 262 -1.53 -9.18 -3.11
C HIS A 262 -2.40 -8.96 -1.88
N ILE A 263 -3.45 -9.75 -1.73
CA ILE A 263 -4.28 -9.80 -0.53
C ILE A 263 -4.30 -11.26 -0.08
N PHE A 264 -3.69 -11.51 1.08
CA PHE A 264 -3.72 -12.81 1.73
C PHE A 264 -4.75 -12.76 2.84
N ASP A 265 -5.94 -13.32 2.58
CA ASP A 265 -6.91 -13.53 3.64
C ASP A 265 -6.34 -14.50 4.67
N GLY A 266 -6.78 -14.40 5.92
CA GLY A 266 -6.45 -15.32 6.99
C GLY A 266 -7.24 -14.90 8.20
N PRO A 267 -8.39 -15.53 8.51
CA PRO A 267 -9.28 -15.05 9.58
C PRO A 267 -8.55 -14.91 10.92
N SER A 268 -7.43 -15.62 11.10
CA SER A 268 -6.40 -15.28 12.09
C SER A 268 -5.15 -14.61 11.47
N PRO A 269 -4.53 -13.64 12.17
CA PRO A 269 -3.26 -13.02 11.75
C PRO A 269 -2.16 -14.01 11.36
N ALA A 270 -2.05 -15.13 12.08
CA ALA A 270 -1.03 -16.15 11.82
C ALA A 270 -1.24 -16.87 10.48
N GLU A 271 -2.48 -17.09 10.07
CA GLU A 271 -2.79 -17.67 8.75
C GLU A 271 -2.47 -16.71 7.62
N ALA A 272 -2.82 -15.41 7.78
CA ALA A 272 -2.54 -14.39 6.77
C ALA A 272 -1.02 -14.23 6.54
N ILE A 273 -0.24 -14.11 7.63
CA ILE A 273 1.24 -14.10 7.58
C ILE A 273 1.79 -15.42 7.03
N GLY A 274 1.19 -16.55 7.42
CA GLY A 274 1.57 -17.87 6.95
C GLY A 274 1.45 -18.00 5.43
N ARG A 275 0.36 -17.50 4.85
CA ARG A 275 0.12 -17.47 3.39
C ARG A 275 1.09 -16.51 2.70
N ALA A 276 1.19 -15.27 3.18
CA ALA A 276 2.11 -14.27 2.60
C ALA A 276 3.56 -14.77 2.57
N SER A 277 4.08 -15.30 3.68
CA SER A 277 5.43 -15.87 3.74
C SER A 277 5.58 -17.18 2.94
N GLY A 278 4.49 -17.92 2.71
CA GLY A 278 4.48 -19.06 1.80
C GLY A 278 4.76 -18.66 0.35
N THR A 279 4.25 -17.49 -0.05
CA THR A 279 4.45 -16.91 -1.38
C THR A 279 5.81 -16.22 -1.54
N PHE A 280 6.19 -15.36 -0.59
CA PHE A 280 7.42 -14.56 -0.70
C PHE A 280 8.67 -15.24 -0.15
N GLY A 281 8.50 -16.36 0.57
CA GLY A 281 9.58 -17.18 1.11
C GLY A 281 9.70 -17.09 2.63
N ARG A 282 10.20 -18.17 3.22
CA ARG A 282 10.47 -18.29 4.65
C ARG A 282 11.97 -18.41 4.91
N PRO A 283 12.50 -17.73 5.94
CA PRO A 283 13.89 -17.91 6.32
C PRO A 283 14.13 -19.38 6.72
N ARG A 284 15.33 -19.87 6.39
CA ARG A 284 15.77 -21.19 6.84
C ARG A 284 16.06 -21.15 8.34
N MET A 285 15.97 -22.30 9.00
CA MET A 285 16.45 -22.44 10.37
C MET A 285 17.93 -21.99 10.43
N PRO A 286 18.30 -21.07 11.34
CA PRO A 286 19.69 -20.69 11.54
C PRO A 286 20.58 -21.91 11.89
N PRO A 287 21.87 -21.89 11.53
CA PRO A 287 22.80 -22.95 11.92
C PRO A 287 22.98 -22.96 13.45
N LEU A 288 23.38 -24.11 14.02
CA LEU A 288 23.53 -24.26 15.48
C LEU A 288 24.45 -23.20 16.12
N VAL A 289 25.48 -22.76 15.40
CA VAL A 289 26.40 -21.72 15.87
C VAL A 289 25.73 -20.36 16.11
N ALA A 290 24.54 -20.10 15.53
CA ALA A 290 23.79 -18.87 15.74
C ALA A 290 23.07 -18.81 17.10
N PHE A 291 22.95 -19.93 17.82
CA PHE A 291 22.21 -20.01 19.08
C PHE A 291 23.08 -19.85 20.34
N ALA A 292 24.30 -19.32 20.18
CA ALA A 292 25.16 -18.89 21.26
C ALA A 292 25.70 -17.48 20.97
N PRO A 293 26.18 -16.72 21.97
CA PRO A 293 26.64 -15.36 21.76
C PRO A 293 27.73 -15.26 20.68
N TRP A 294 27.57 -14.27 19.80
CA TRP A 294 28.59 -13.85 18.83
C TRP A 294 29.26 -12.61 19.38
N LEU A 295 30.59 -12.60 19.36
CA LEU A 295 31.36 -11.45 19.81
C LEU A 295 32.10 -10.82 18.65
N ASP A 296 32.19 -9.50 18.68
CA ASP A 296 32.96 -8.75 17.73
C ASP A 296 34.40 -8.54 18.23
N ALA A 297 35.36 -8.70 17.33
CA ALA A 297 36.75 -8.36 17.56
C ALA A 297 37.41 -7.91 16.26
N VAL A 298 38.00 -6.72 16.28
CA VAL A 298 38.70 -6.10 15.14
C VAL A 298 40.19 -5.86 15.46
N PHE A 299 40.91 -5.15 14.60
CA PHE A 299 42.35 -4.87 14.67
C PHE A 299 43.22 -6.11 14.44
N GLY A 300 42.81 -6.92 13.46
CA GLY A 300 43.62 -8.00 12.93
C GLY A 300 43.78 -9.22 13.85
N SER A 301 44.55 -10.17 13.33
CA SER A 301 44.52 -11.57 13.78
C SER A 301 45.06 -11.80 15.20
N GLU A 302 45.99 -10.96 15.67
CA GLU A 302 46.54 -11.07 17.03
C GLU A 302 45.49 -10.67 18.08
N ASN A 303 44.83 -9.53 17.88
CA ASN A 303 43.79 -9.06 18.79
C ASN A 303 42.60 -10.02 18.84
N VAL A 304 42.15 -10.51 17.68
CA VAL A 304 41.09 -11.53 17.59
C VAL A 304 41.45 -12.78 18.41
N ARG A 305 42.67 -13.31 18.28
CA ARG A 305 43.12 -14.48 19.08
C ARG A 305 43.23 -14.17 20.57
N ARG A 306 43.68 -12.96 20.94
CA ARG A 306 43.73 -12.50 22.34
C ARG A 306 42.33 -12.44 22.95
N VAL A 307 41.35 -11.88 22.25
CA VAL A 307 39.94 -11.86 22.69
C VAL A 307 39.41 -13.29 22.82
N ALA A 308 39.65 -14.14 21.81
CA ALA A 308 39.23 -15.54 21.86
C ALA A 308 39.81 -16.29 23.06
N GLN A 309 41.08 -16.05 23.42
CA GLN A 309 41.71 -16.66 24.59
C GLN A 309 41.07 -16.18 25.88
N LYS A 310 40.86 -14.88 26.03
CA LYS A 310 40.19 -14.32 27.21
C LYS A 310 38.79 -14.91 27.41
N LEU A 311 38.01 -15.08 26.35
CA LEU A 311 36.68 -15.71 26.44
C LEU A 311 36.74 -17.14 26.97
N ARG A 312 37.75 -17.92 26.55
CA ARG A 312 37.97 -19.28 27.04
C ARG A 312 38.44 -19.30 28.49
N ASP A 313 39.42 -18.46 28.84
CA ASP A 313 39.97 -18.39 30.20
C ASP A 313 38.90 -18.03 31.23
N GLU A 314 38.00 -17.11 30.86
CA GLU A 314 36.89 -16.66 31.70
C GLU A 314 35.62 -17.53 31.56
N SER A 315 35.68 -18.62 30.78
CA SER A 315 34.54 -19.52 30.53
C SER A 315 33.28 -18.79 30.02
N ILE A 316 33.45 -17.73 29.22
CA ILE A 316 32.36 -16.98 28.60
C ILE A 316 31.81 -17.78 27.41
N PRO A 317 30.51 -18.14 27.40
CA PRO A 317 29.92 -18.84 26.26
C PRO A 317 30.00 -18.00 24.99
N SER A 318 30.59 -18.54 23.93
CA SER A 318 30.66 -17.89 22.62
C SER A 318 30.81 -18.95 21.53
N SER A 319 30.15 -18.76 20.39
CA SER A 319 30.23 -19.69 19.25
C SER A 319 30.98 -19.12 18.05
N VAL A 320 30.96 -17.79 17.90
CA VAL A 320 31.53 -17.08 16.75
C VAL A 320 32.23 -15.81 17.23
N ILE A 321 33.36 -15.51 16.60
CA ILE A 321 33.90 -14.15 16.58
C ILE A 321 33.65 -13.57 15.19
N TRP A 322 32.93 -12.46 15.14
CA TRP A 322 32.78 -11.63 13.94
C TRP A 322 33.93 -10.61 13.92
N THR A 323 34.51 -10.37 12.75
CA THR A 323 35.62 -9.43 12.54
C THR A 323 35.31 -8.68 11.26
N GLU A 324 34.73 -7.49 11.41
CA GLU A 324 34.29 -6.68 10.26
C GLU A 324 35.47 -6.11 9.46
N ASP A 325 36.64 -5.96 10.09
CA ASP A 325 37.88 -5.45 9.50
C ASP A 325 38.71 -6.52 8.75
N TRP A 326 38.17 -7.73 8.51
CA TRP A 326 38.93 -8.84 7.90
C TRP A 326 39.51 -8.54 6.50
N ARG A 327 38.94 -7.56 5.77
CA ARG A 327 39.45 -7.08 4.48
C ARG A 327 40.54 -6.00 4.61
N GLY A 328 40.86 -5.60 5.83
CA GLY A 328 41.67 -4.44 6.14
C GLY A 328 40.83 -3.18 6.31
N GLY A 329 41.40 -2.22 7.03
CA GLY A 329 40.84 -0.91 7.31
C GLY A 329 41.86 -0.14 8.13
N ASP A 330 42.69 0.66 7.45
CA ASP A 330 43.61 1.57 8.15
C ASP A 330 42.78 2.77 8.61
N TRP A 331 42.69 2.96 9.93
CA TRP A 331 42.11 4.17 10.51
C TRP A 331 43.24 5.20 10.66
N ASP A 332 43.37 6.09 9.68
CA ASP A 332 44.22 7.28 9.76
C ASP A 332 43.45 8.44 10.42
N GLY A 333 43.04 8.25 11.68
CA GLY A 333 42.60 9.32 12.59
C GLY A 333 41.44 10.19 12.09
#